data_AF-A0AAU2NBE4-F1
#
_entry.id   AF-A0AAU2NBE4-F1
#
_cell.length_a   1.000
_cell.length_b   1.000
_cell.length_c   1.000
_cell.angle_alpha   90.00
_cell.angle_beta   90.00
_cell.angle_gamma   90.00
#
_symmetry.space_group_name_H-M   'P 1'
#
loop_
_entity.id
_entity.type
_entity.pdbx_description
1 polymer ?
#
loop_
_entity_poly.entity_id
_entity_poly.type
_entity_poly.pdbx_seq_one_letter_code
_entity_poly.pdbx_strand_id
1 'polypeptide(L)'
;MAVGGPALFLGDGTPCVALVRPELDVNDPGLRLVAEQAGVTPEEFAGESGIWQVMADRTDGEGRTFELPDLGDGEAAVFADELLYALAGKGDAELELADGVIVLSVTPVDDDRVALSARVVPPAGEQAPDPQTGPLDVELGTLPVAELRDHVVEFHRSVV
;
A
#
# COMPACT_ATOMS: atom_id res chain seq x y z
N MET A 1 11.85 -2.10 -14.75
CA MET A 1 11.46 -3.11 -13.75
C MET A 1 9.96 -2.99 -13.61
N ALA A 2 9.20 -3.90 -14.21
CA ALA A 2 7.77 -3.97 -13.97
C ALA A 2 7.58 -5.17 -13.04
N VAL A 3 7.59 -4.90 -11.74
CA VAL A 3 6.93 -5.80 -10.81
C VAL A 3 5.45 -5.64 -11.18
N GLY A 4 4.87 -6.65 -11.81
CA GLY A 4 3.47 -6.60 -12.21
C GLY A 4 2.57 -6.59 -10.97
N GLY A 5 1.29 -6.34 -11.19
CA GLY A 5 0.25 -6.58 -10.19
C GLY A 5 -0.43 -5.33 -9.64
N PRO A 6 -1.48 -5.55 -8.82
CA PRO A 6 -2.22 -4.49 -8.16
C PRO A 6 -1.34 -3.59 -7.30
N ALA A 7 -1.51 -2.28 -7.45
CA ALA A 7 -0.80 -1.30 -6.64
C ALA A 7 -1.65 -0.05 -6.40
N LEU A 8 -1.88 0.27 -5.12
CA LEU A 8 -2.45 1.52 -4.66
C LEU A 8 -1.33 2.35 -4.02
N PHE A 9 -1.24 3.62 -4.39
CA PHE A 9 -0.24 4.56 -3.91
C PHE A 9 -0.99 5.80 -3.41
N LEU A 10 -0.77 6.13 -2.15
CA LEU A 10 -1.35 7.29 -1.49
C LEU A 10 -0.19 8.25 -1.18
N GLY A 11 -0.26 9.47 -1.71
CA GLY A 11 0.82 10.47 -1.66
C GLY A 11 1.50 10.67 -3.03
N ASP A 12 2.16 11.81 -3.21
CA ASP A 12 2.84 12.22 -4.45
C ASP A 12 4.35 11.97 -4.43
N GLY A 13 4.82 11.02 -3.61
CA GLY A 13 6.21 10.60 -3.53
C GLY A 13 6.63 10.17 -2.12
N THR A 14 7.28 11.09 -1.39
CA THR A 14 7.56 10.92 0.03
C THR A 14 7.06 12.18 0.74
N PRO A 15 6.09 12.07 1.67
CA PRO A 15 5.63 10.84 2.32
C PRO A 15 4.66 10.01 1.46
N CYS A 16 4.62 8.69 1.66
CA CYS A 16 3.65 7.83 0.99
C CYS A 16 3.20 6.65 1.83
N VAL A 17 2.04 6.10 1.47
CA VAL A 17 1.61 4.76 1.84
C VAL A 17 1.25 4.02 0.55
N ALA A 18 1.83 2.85 0.35
CA ALA A 18 1.59 2.00 -0.80
C ALA A 18 1.08 0.63 -0.34
N LEU A 19 0.04 0.14 -1.00
CA LEU A 19 -0.46 -1.22 -0.87
C LEU A 19 -0.23 -1.91 -2.21
N VAL A 20 0.61 -2.93 -2.23
CA VAL A 20 1.04 -3.59 -3.46
C VAL A 20 0.91 -5.10 -3.33
N ARG A 21 0.55 -5.77 -4.42
CA ARG A 21 0.62 -7.22 -4.51
C ARG A 21 1.57 -7.60 -5.65
N PRO A 22 2.86 -7.82 -5.35
CA PRO A 22 3.85 -8.16 -6.36
C PRO A 22 3.49 -9.42 -7.13
N GLU A 23 3.30 -9.28 -8.43
CA GLU A 23 3.28 -10.39 -9.38
C GLU A 23 4.67 -10.49 -10.00
N LEU A 24 5.51 -11.32 -9.38
CA LEU A 24 6.84 -11.63 -9.87
C LEU A 24 6.75 -12.77 -10.87
N ASP A 25 7.06 -12.50 -12.14
CA ASP A 25 7.27 -13.54 -13.12
C ASP A 25 8.63 -14.20 -12.88
N VAL A 26 8.62 -15.44 -12.39
CA VAL A 26 9.84 -16.25 -12.17
C VAL A 26 10.63 -16.50 -13.46
N ASN A 27 10.01 -16.31 -14.62
CA ASN A 27 10.66 -16.40 -15.93
C ASN A 27 11.28 -15.06 -16.37
N ASP A 28 11.08 -13.97 -15.64
CA ASP A 28 11.68 -12.68 -15.95
C ASP A 28 13.22 -12.82 -15.97
N PRO A 29 13.87 -12.46 -17.09
CA PRO A 29 15.31 -12.63 -17.22
C PRO A 29 16.10 -11.75 -16.24
N GLY A 30 15.53 -10.61 -15.82
CA GLY A 30 16.12 -9.75 -14.79
C GLY A 30 16.11 -10.43 -13.43
N LEU A 31 14.94 -10.93 -13.00
CA LEU A 31 14.80 -11.64 -11.74
C LEU A 31 15.70 -12.88 -11.68
N ARG A 32 15.76 -13.68 -12.75
CA ARG A 32 16.64 -14.85 -12.81
C ARG A 32 18.11 -14.49 -12.66
N LEU A 33 18.54 -13.38 -13.28
CA LEU A 33 19.91 -12.90 -13.17
C LEU A 33 20.24 -12.41 -11.76
N VAL A 34 19.29 -11.78 -11.07
CA VAL A 34 19.49 -11.32 -9.68
C VAL A 34 19.44 -12.51 -8.70
N ALA A 35 18.54 -13.46 -8.90
CA ALA A 35 18.47 -14.70 -8.12
C ALA A 35 19.76 -15.52 -8.23
N GLU A 36 20.30 -15.67 -9.45
CA GLU A 36 21.59 -16.33 -9.69
C GLU A 36 22.74 -15.61 -8.97
N GLN A 37 22.77 -14.28 -9.00
CA GLN A 37 23.77 -13.49 -8.27
C GLN A 37 23.64 -13.61 -6.74
N ALA A 38 22.42 -13.75 -6.24
CA ALA A 38 22.13 -13.96 -4.82
C ALA A 38 22.35 -15.43 -4.39
N GLY A 39 22.59 -16.35 -5.34
CA GLY A 39 22.83 -17.77 -5.06
C GLY A 39 21.56 -18.54 -4.65
N VAL A 40 20.39 -18.04 -5.01
CA VAL A 40 19.08 -18.64 -4.70
C VAL A 40 18.32 -18.96 -6.00
N THR A 41 17.29 -19.80 -5.92
CA THR A 41 16.41 -20.02 -7.08
C THR A 41 15.57 -18.77 -7.37
N PRO A 42 15.12 -18.56 -8.62
CA PRO A 42 14.16 -17.50 -8.95
C PRO A 42 12.90 -17.55 -8.07
N GLU A 43 12.41 -18.74 -7.72
CA GLU A 43 11.27 -18.91 -6.82
C GLU A 43 11.60 -18.46 -5.39
N GLU A 44 12.77 -18.83 -4.85
CA GLU A 44 13.21 -18.37 -3.52
C GLU A 44 13.50 -16.87 -3.49
N PHE A 45 13.99 -16.30 -4.60
CA PHE A 45 14.23 -14.86 -4.71
C PHE A 45 12.93 -14.07 -4.84
N ALA A 46 11.95 -14.61 -5.55
CA ALA A 46 10.64 -13.98 -5.70
C ALA A 46 9.83 -14.00 -4.40
N GLY A 47 10.17 -14.91 -3.46
CA GLY A 47 9.39 -15.12 -2.25
C GLY A 47 8.01 -15.71 -2.54
N GLU A 48 7.11 -15.65 -1.57
CA GLU A 48 5.70 -15.97 -1.81
C GLU A 48 5.05 -14.86 -2.65
N SER A 49 5.10 -15.03 -3.97
CA SER A 49 4.41 -14.17 -4.92
C SER A 49 2.91 -14.15 -4.66
N GLY A 50 2.28 -12.99 -4.81
CA GLY A 50 0.83 -12.85 -4.60
C GLY A 50 0.43 -12.52 -3.15
N ILE A 51 1.38 -12.37 -2.23
CA ILE A 51 1.11 -11.78 -0.91
C ILE A 51 1.04 -10.26 -1.02
N TRP A 52 0.06 -9.67 -0.34
CA TRP A 52 -0.05 -8.22 -0.23
C TRP A 52 1.04 -7.67 0.68
N GLN A 53 1.57 -6.51 0.32
CA GLN A 53 2.59 -5.80 1.08
C GLN A 53 2.14 -4.36 1.27
N VAL A 54 2.42 -3.82 2.45
CA VAL A 54 2.29 -2.39 2.71
C VAL A 54 3.67 -1.77 2.87
N MET A 55 3.85 -0.59 2.29
CA MET A 55 5.01 0.26 2.46
C MET A 55 4.53 1.64 2.92
N ALA A 56 5.19 2.21 3.92
CA ALA A 56 4.85 3.52 4.44
C ALA A 56 6.13 4.29 4.73
N ASP A 57 6.30 5.44 4.09
CA ASP A 57 7.51 6.27 4.19
C ASP A 57 7.17 7.68 4.63
N ARG A 58 7.94 8.21 5.59
CA ARG A 58 7.87 9.60 6.05
C ARG A 58 9.02 10.43 5.50
N THR A 59 8.84 11.74 5.50
CA THR A 59 9.84 12.71 5.02
C THR A 59 11.10 12.79 5.89
N ASP A 60 11.04 12.32 7.13
CA ASP A 60 12.21 12.22 8.04
C ASP A 60 13.07 10.98 7.78
N GLY A 61 12.73 10.18 6.77
CA GLY A 61 13.46 8.97 6.38
C GLY A 61 13.07 7.74 7.20
N GLU A 62 12.07 7.83 8.08
CA GLU A 62 11.49 6.67 8.73
C GLU A 62 10.49 5.97 7.79
N GLY A 63 10.68 4.66 7.59
CA GLY A 63 9.82 3.83 6.77
C GLY A 63 9.43 2.53 7.46
N ARG A 64 8.33 1.93 7.00
CA ARG A 64 7.86 0.60 7.41
C ARG A 64 7.46 -0.20 6.17
N THR A 65 7.82 -1.47 6.17
CA THR A 65 7.35 -2.43 5.16
C THR A 65 7.07 -3.74 5.84
N PHE A 66 5.94 -4.35 5.53
CA PHE A 66 5.57 -5.67 6.04
C PHE A 66 4.53 -6.34 5.13
N GLU A 67 4.38 -7.64 5.32
CA GLU A 67 3.55 -8.52 4.52
C GLU A 67 2.18 -8.72 5.17
N LEU A 68 1.15 -8.89 4.35
CA LEU A 68 -0.23 -9.08 4.75
C LEU A 68 -0.74 -10.40 4.14
N PRO A 69 -0.31 -11.56 4.68
CA PRO A 69 -0.62 -12.87 4.11
C PRO A 69 -2.12 -13.20 4.16
N ASP A 70 -2.85 -12.61 5.12
CA ASP A 70 -4.28 -12.82 5.29
C ASP A 70 -5.15 -11.84 4.47
N LEU A 71 -4.54 -10.79 3.89
CA LEU A 71 -5.28 -9.83 3.07
C LEU A 71 -5.61 -10.46 1.71
N GLY A 72 -6.89 -10.47 1.36
CA GLY A 72 -7.37 -10.94 0.07
C GLY A 72 -7.81 -9.81 -0.87
N ASP A 73 -7.87 -10.11 -2.16
CA ASP A 73 -8.30 -9.16 -3.19
C ASP A 73 -9.69 -8.56 -2.94
N GLY A 74 -10.62 -9.37 -2.41
CA GLY A 74 -11.97 -8.91 -2.08
C GLY A 74 -11.98 -7.84 -0.99
N GLU A 75 -11.10 -7.94 0.00
CA GLU A 75 -10.97 -6.93 1.05
C GLU A 75 -10.28 -5.66 0.51
N ALA A 76 -9.24 -5.83 -0.32
CA ALA A 76 -8.60 -4.71 -1.02
C ALA A 76 -9.58 -3.97 -1.95
N ALA A 77 -10.48 -4.69 -2.63
CA ALA A 77 -11.53 -4.13 -3.46
C ALA A 77 -12.55 -3.34 -2.63
N VAL A 78 -13.01 -3.89 -1.50
CA VAL A 78 -13.92 -3.19 -0.58
C VAL A 78 -13.29 -1.90 -0.06
N PHE A 79 -12.01 -1.92 0.33
CA PHE A 79 -11.31 -0.72 0.77
C PHE A 79 -11.24 0.34 -0.35
N ALA A 80 -11.01 -0.07 -1.59
CA ALA A 80 -11.03 0.84 -2.74
C ALA A 80 -12.42 1.44 -2.99
N ASP A 81 -13.50 0.65 -2.89
CA ASP A 81 -14.88 1.15 -2.98
C ASP A 81 -15.20 2.16 -1.88
N GLU A 82 -14.85 1.86 -0.63
CA GLU A 82 -15.04 2.77 0.51
C GLU A 82 -14.24 4.07 0.33
N LEU A 83 -13.02 3.98 -0.21
CA LEU A 83 -12.21 5.17 -0.51
C LEU A 83 -12.85 6.01 -1.63
N LEU A 84 -13.36 5.38 -2.70
CA LEU A 84 -14.09 6.09 -3.75
C LEU A 84 -15.35 6.78 -3.21
N TYR A 85 -16.04 6.13 -2.26
CA TYR A 85 -17.19 6.71 -1.57
C TYR A 85 -16.79 7.92 -0.71
N ALA A 86 -15.71 7.80 0.07
CA ALA A 86 -15.17 8.90 0.87
C ALA A 86 -14.75 10.11 0.02
N LEU A 87 -14.09 9.87 -1.12
CA LEU A 87 -13.67 10.92 -2.06
C LEU A 87 -14.83 11.60 -2.78
N ALA A 88 -15.98 10.95 -2.90
CA ALA A 88 -17.21 11.56 -3.42
C ALA A 88 -18.01 12.30 -2.34
N GLY A 89 -17.68 12.07 -1.06
CA GLY A 89 -18.32 12.68 0.10
C GLY A 89 -17.91 14.14 0.33
N LYS A 90 -18.57 14.77 1.29
CA LYS A 90 -18.24 16.14 1.77
C LYS A 90 -17.89 16.18 3.26
N GLY A 91 -17.74 15.02 3.90
CA GLY A 91 -17.43 14.91 5.31
C GLY A 91 -16.17 14.08 5.54
N ASP A 92 -15.65 14.18 6.75
CA ASP A 92 -14.50 13.41 7.18
C ASP A 92 -14.85 11.90 7.18
N ALA A 93 -13.88 11.09 6.77
CA ALA A 93 -14.00 9.63 6.79
C ALA A 93 -12.73 9.01 7.38
N GLU A 94 -12.91 7.86 8.00
CA GLU A 94 -11.84 6.99 8.48
C GLU A 94 -12.09 5.61 7.88
N LEU A 95 -11.05 5.04 7.26
CA LEU A 95 -11.11 3.76 6.57
C LEU A 95 -10.04 2.84 7.16
N GLU A 96 -10.41 1.59 7.40
CA GLU A 96 -9.52 0.57 7.94
C GLU A 96 -9.30 -0.55 6.91
N LEU A 97 -8.09 -1.11 6.89
CA LEU A 97 -7.72 -2.27 6.08
C LEU A 97 -6.91 -3.26 6.93
N ALA A 98 -7.08 -4.56 6.67
CA ALA A 98 -6.34 -5.65 7.29
C ALA A 98 -6.35 -5.55 8.83
N ASP A 99 -7.54 -5.58 9.42
CA ASP A 99 -7.76 -5.52 10.87
C ASP A 99 -7.08 -4.31 11.56
N GLY A 100 -7.09 -3.14 10.89
CA GLY A 100 -6.56 -1.88 11.43
C GLY A 100 -5.04 -1.71 11.26
N VAL A 101 -4.42 -2.54 10.42
CA VAL A 101 -3.04 -2.34 9.97
C VAL A 101 -2.88 -0.99 9.27
N ILE A 102 -3.80 -0.64 8.37
CA ILE A 102 -3.87 0.70 7.78
C ILE A 102 -5.14 1.36 8.28
N VAL A 103 -4.99 2.53 8.91
CA VAL A 103 -6.11 3.42 9.22
C VAL A 103 -5.88 4.71 8.44
N LEU A 104 -6.71 4.95 7.43
CA LEU A 104 -6.64 6.12 6.55
C LEU A 104 -7.71 7.14 6.96
N SER A 105 -7.28 8.35 7.31
CA SER A 105 -8.17 9.49 7.51
C SER A 105 -8.23 10.32 6.23
N VAL A 106 -9.44 10.68 5.84
CA VAL A 106 -9.78 11.45 4.64
C VAL A 106 -10.55 12.68 5.09
N THR A 107 -9.97 13.87 4.89
CA THR A 107 -10.57 15.14 5.31
C THR A 107 -10.72 16.06 4.10
N PRO A 108 -11.96 16.38 3.66
CA PRO A 108 -12.18 17.33 2.56
C PRO A 108 -11.58 18.70 2.90
N VAL A 109 -10.80 19.26 1.96
CA VAL A 109 -10.25 20.62 2.09
C VAL A 109 -11.11 21.60 1.30
N ASP A 110 -11.42 21.24 0.06
CA ASP A 110 -12.34 21.95 -0.84
C ASP A 110 -12.97 20.93 -1.81
N ASP A 111 -13.74 21.40 -2.82
CA ASP A 111 -14.45 20.49 -3.74
C ASP A 111 -13.50 19.67 -4.64
N ASP A 112 -12.23 20.08 -4.81
CA ASP A 112 -11.27 19.43 -5.70
C ASP A 112 -10.07 18.80 -4.95
N ARG A 113 -9.98 19.00 -3.63
CA ARG A 113 -8.83 18.59 -2.81
C ARG A 113 -9.22 17.96 -1.49
N VAL A 114 -8.42 16.97 -1.10
CA VAL A 114 -8.58 16.22 0.15
C VAL A 114 -7.25 16.12 0.89
N ALA A 115 -7.27 16.27 2.20
CA ALA A 115 -6.14 15.97 3.05
C ALA A 115 -6.20 14.49 3.47
N LEU A 116 -5.08 13.80 3.30
CA LEU A 116 -4.93 12.41 3.72
C LEU A 116 -3.89 12.28 4.82
N SER A 117 -4.17 11.41 5.78
CA SER A 117 -3.19 10.90 6.74
C SER A 117 -3.44 9.43 6.98
N ALA A 118 -2.39 8.66 7.20
CA ALA A 118 -2.49 7.23 7.47
C ALA A 118 -1.74 6.89 8.75
N ARG A 119 -2.32 6.02 9.56
CA ARG A 119 -1.62 5.31 10.63
C ARG A 119 -1.37 3.88 10.16
N VAL A 120 -0.12 3.45 10.19
CA VAL A 120 0.30 2.12 9.77
C VAL A 120 0.82 1.36 10.98
N VAL A 121 0.13 0.29 11.36
CA VAL A 121 0.42 -0.54 12.53
C VAL A 121 0.91 -1.90 12.03
N PRO A 122 2.09 -2.38 12.45
CA PRO A 122 2.53 -3.73 12.08
C PRO A 122 1.61 -4.80 12.70
N PRO A 123 1.34 -5.90 11.98
CA PRO A 123 0.46 -6.95 12.47
C PRO A 123 1.06 -7.67 13.69
N ALA A 124 0.19 -8.23 14.52
CA ALA A 124 0.58 -8.88 15.76
C ALA A 124 1.28 -10.23 15.47
N GLY A 125 2.61 -10.27 15.56
CA GLY A 125 3.37 -11.50 15.34
C GLY A 125 4.68 -11.31 14.58
N GLU A 126 4.84 -10.20 13.86
CA GLU A 126 6.13 -9.75 13.35
C GLU A 126 7.05 -9.42 14.53
N GLN A 127 7.76 -10.44 15.02
CA GLN A 127 8.80 -10.27 16.02
C GLN A 127 9.95 -9.47 15.40
N ALA A 128 9.94 -8.14 15.49
CA ALA A 128 11.15 -7.41 15.17
C ALA A 128 12.12 -7.48 16.34
N PRO A 129 13.41 -7.78 16.07
CA PRO A 129 14.48 -7.59 17.04
C PRO A 129 14.85 -6.11 17.28
N ASP A 130 14.10 -5.14 16.72
CA ASP A 130 14.47 -3.73 16.67
C ASP A 130 13.36 -2.81 17.24
N PRO A 131 13.68 -1.78 18.06
CA PRO A 131 12.73 -0.83 18.64
C PRO A 131 11.97 0.05 17.63
N GLN A 132 12.23 -0.07 16.33
CA GLN A 132 11.50 0.60 15.24
C GLN A 132 10.17 -0.09 14.86
N THR A 133 9.52 -0.84 15.76
CA THR A 133 8.29 -1.61 15.48
C THR A 133 6.97 -0.98 15.93
N GLY A 134 7.00 0.30 16.31
CA GLY A 134 5.78 1.01 16.68
C GLY A 134 4.91 1.40 15.47
N PRO A 135 3.64 1.78 15.71
CA PRO A 135 2.82 2.45 14.72
C PRO A 135 3.55 3.63 14.06
N LEU A 136 3.32 3.83 12.76
CA LEU A 136 3.85 4.93 11.99
C LEU A 136 2.69 5.82 11.50
N ASP A 137 2.62 7.05 12.00
CA ASP A 137 1.70 8.07 11.50
C ASP A 137 2.34 8.83 10.33
N VAL A 138 1.67 8.86 9.17
CA VAL A 138 2.13 9.43 7.91
C VAL A 138 1.15 10.50 7.44
N GLU A 139 1.59 11.75 7.39
CA GLU A 139 0.81 12.87 6.83
C GLU A 139 1.05 12.95 5.33
N LEU A 140 0.10 12.48 4.52
CA LEU A 140 0.21 12.39 3.05
C LEU A 140 -0.07 13.71 2.34
N GLY A 141 -0.49 14.74 3.10
CA GLY A 141 -0.73 16.08 2.59
C GLY A 141 -2.06 16.21 1.85
N THR A 142 -2.17 17.28 1.07
CA THR A 142 -3.39 17.62 0.33
C THR A 142 -3.26 17.24 -1.14
N LEU A 143 -4.08 16.28 -1.57
CA LEU A 143 -4.04 15.68 -2.91
C LEU A 143 -5.25 16.11 -3.76
N PRO A 144 -5.09 16.19 -5.09
CA PRO A 144 -6.22 16.39 -6.01
C PRO A 144 -7.16 15.19 -5.99
N VAL A 145 -8.45 15.43 -5.74
CA VAL A 145 -9.48 14.37 -5.67
C VAL A 145 -9.59 13.62 -6.99
N ALA A 146 -9.52 14.32 -8.13
CA ALA A 146 -9.64 13.71 -9.45
C ALA A 146 -8.54 12.69 -9.73
N GLU A 147 -7.27 13.07 -9.51
CA GLU A 147 -6.11 12.19 -9.75
C GLU A 147 -6.13 10.97 -8.81
N LEU A 148 -6.43 11.20 -7.53
CA LEU A 148 -6.54 10.13 -6.56
C LEU A 148 -7.68 9.17 -6.91
N ARG A 149 -8.84 9.69 -7.34
CA ARG A 149 -9.98 8.88 -7.76
C ARG A 149 -9.65 8.02 -8.97
N ASP A 150 -9.00 8.58 -10.00
CA ASP A 150 -8.57 7.82 -11.18
C ASP A 150 -7.63 6.68 -10.76
N HIS A 151 -6.66 6.95 -9.90
CA HIS A 151 -5.74 5.95 -9.37
C HIS A 151 -6.46 4.83 -8.60
N VAL A 152 -7.41 5.18 -7.73
CA VAL A 152 -8.20 4.19 -6.97
C VAL A 152 -9.10 3.37 -7.89
N VAL A 153 -9.66 3.95 -8.96
CA VAL A 153 -10.44 3.20 -9.96
C VAL A 153 -9.56 2.21 -10.73
N GLU A 154 -8.34 2.60 -11.12
CA GLU A 154 -7.40 1.68 -11.77
C GLU A 154 -6.99 0.55 -10.83
N PHE A 155 -6.69 0.87 -9.57
CA PHE A 155 -6.42 -0.12 -8.53
C PHE A 155 -7.59 -1.08 -8.34
N HIS A 156 -8.81 -0.57 -8.14
CA HIS A 156 -10.00 -1.38 -7.95
C HIS A 156 -10.20 -2.36 -9.11
N ARG A 157 -10.01 -1.92 -10.36
CA ARG A 157 -10.10 -2.81 -11.54
C ARG A 157 -9.05 -3.92 -11.57
N SER A 158 -7.92 -3.75 -10.90
CA SER A 158 -6.84 -4.75 -10.86
C SER A 158 -7.08 -5.86 -9.83
N VAL A 159 -7.99 -5.66 -8.88
CA VAL A 159 -8.29 -6.58 -7.77
C VAL A 159 -9.68 -7.23 -7.85
N VAL A 160 -10.45 -6.97 -8.91
CA VAL A 160 -11.80 -7.52 -9.12
C VAL A 160 -11.92 -8.45 -10.32
#